data_AF-B8DTV5-F1
#
_entry.id   AF-B8DTV5-F1
#
_cell.length_a   1.000
_cell.length_b   1.000
_cell.length_c   1.000
_cell.angle_alpha   90.00
_cell.angle_beta   90.00
_cell.angle_gamma   90.00
#
_symmetry.space_group_name_H-M   'P 1'
#
loop_
_entity.id
_entity.type
_entity.pdbx_description
1 polymer ?
#
loop_
_entity_poly.entity_id
_entity_poly.type
_entity_poly.pdbx_seq_one_letter_code
_entity_poly.pdbx_strand_id
1 'polypeptide(L)'
;MSRKGPSKKHQVLPDPIYGSIVVAQLINKILLDGKKSIAEDIVYSALDMVKDKTDQEPVAVLKRALDNIRPSLEVRSRRVGGATYQVPVEVKPARANTLSLRWLTDFSRARREKTMGRASRKRDPRRVQRPWRIRQAS
;
A
#
# COMPACT_ATOMS: atom_id res chain seq x y z
N MET A 1 -26.16 -3.32 8.70
CA MET A 1 -26.44 -3.62 10.14
C MET A 1 -26.40 -5.12 10.36
N SER A 2 -25.64 -5.58 11.37
CA SER A 2 -25.32 -6.98 11.61
C SER A 2 -26.05 -7.51 12.85
N ARG A 3 -27.34 -7.79 12.67
CA ARG A 3 -28.12 -8.67 13.57
C ARG A 3 -28.96 -9.69 12.78
N LYS A 4 -29.34 -9.36 11.54
CA LYS A 4 -30.20 -10.18 10.65
C LYS A 4 -29.44 -10.97 9.57
N GLY A 5 -28.12 -11.07 9.62
CA GLY A 5 -27.32 -11.84 8.66
C GLY A 5 -26.34 -11.02 7.82
N PRO A 6 -25.63 -11.66 6.86
CA PRO A 6 -24.61 -11.02 6.04
C PRO A 6 -25.24 -10.04 5.03
N SER A 7 -24.69 -8.83 4.95
CA SER A 7 -25.09 -7.85 3.94
C SER A 7 -24.60 -8.25 2.55
N LYS A 8 -25.35 -7.87 1.51
CA LYS A 8 -24.90 -8.00 0.11
C LYS A 8 -23.56 -7.27 -0.07
N LYS A 9 -22.60 -7.94 -0.69
CA LYS A 9 -21.28 -7.36 -1.00
C LYS A 9 -21.34 -6.70 -2.37
N HIS A 10 -20.85 -5.47 -2.47
CA HIS A 10 -20.70 -4.79 -3.74
C HIS A 10 -19.51 -5.37 -4.50
N GLN A 11 -19.71 -5.67 -5.79
CA GLN A 11 -18.63 -6.09 -6.68
C GLN A 11 -17.88 -4.85 -7.19
N VAL A 12 -16.56 -4.96 -7.28
CA VAL A 12 -15.68 -3.88 -7.76
C VAL A 12 -15.38 -4.15 -9.23
N LEU A 13 -15.59 -3.14 -10.07
CA LEU A 13 -15.24 -3.20 -11.49
C LEU A 13 -13.72 -3.27 -11.66
N PRO A 14 -13.21 -3.97 -12.69
CA PRO A 14 -11.80 -4.00 -13.00
C PRO A 14 -11.29 -2.62 -13.42
N ASP A 15 -10.00 -2.39 -13.20
CA ASP A 15 -9.31 -1.16 -13.59
C ASP A 15 -9.30 -0.98 -15.12
N PRO A 16 -9.53 0.23 -15.66
CA PRO A 16 -9.60 0.47 -17.10
C PRO A 16 -8.24 0.34 -17.83
N ILE A 17 -7.11 0.56 -17.14
CA ILE A 17 -5.78 0.52 -17.77
C ILE A 17 -5.20 -0.90 -17.67
N TYR A 18 -5.20 -1.46 -16.47
CA TYR A 18 -4.56 -2.74 -16.19
C TYR A 18 -5.52 -3.94 -16.20
N GLY A 19 -6.83 -3.72 -16.32
CA GLY A 19 -7.84 -4.80 -16.28
C GLY A 19 -7.91 -5.55 -14.95
N SER A 20 -7.30 -5.04 -13.89
CA SER A 20 -7.08 -5.76 -12.64
C SER A 20 -8.00 -5.26 -11.53
N ILE A 21 -8.74 -6.19 -10.91
CA ILE A 21 -9.59 -5.90 -9.74
C ILE A 21 -8.75 -5.46 -8.54
N VAL A 22 -7.52 -5.98 -8.41
CA VAL A 22 -6.62 -5.65 -7.29
C VAL A 22 -6.19 -4.18 -7.34
N VAL A 23 -5.92 -3.67 -8.54
CA VAL A 23 -5.55 -2.26 -8.76
C VAL A 23 -6.75 -1.36 -8.44
N ALA A 24 -7.94 -1.70 -8.94
CA ALA A 24 -9.17 -0.97 -8.62
C ALA A 24 -9.47 -0.96 -7.10
N GLN A 25 -9.23 -2.08 -6.40
CA GLN A 25 -9.36 -2.13 -4.95
C GLN A 25 -8.33 -1.23 -4.23
N LEU A 26 -7.09 -1.18 -4.72
CA LEU A 26 -6.04 -0.30 -4.18
C LEU A 26 -6.40 1.19 -4.36
N ILE A 27 -6.87 1.59 -5.54
CA ILE A 27 -7.35 2.96 -5.82
C ILE A 27 -8.45 3.34 -4.83
N ASN A 28 -9.44 2.47 -4.62
CA ASN A 28 -10.52 2.69 -3.67
C ASN A 28 -10.05 2.76 -2.20
N LYS A 29 -8.91 2.17 -1.83
CA LYS A 29 -8.32 2.29 -0.48
C LYS A 29 -7.51 3.57 -0.32
N ILE A 30 -6.87 4.05 -1.38
CA ILE A 30 -6.11 5.30 -1.38
C ILE A 30 -7.06 6.50 -1.44
N LEU A 31 -8.22 6.34 -2.05
CA LEU A 31 -9.28 7.35 -2.15
C LEU A 31 -9.56 8.04 -0.81
N LEU A 32 -9.40 9.35 -0.78
CA LEU A 32 -9.76 10.23 0.32
C LEU A 32 -10.71 11.30 -0.21
N ASP A 33 -11.72 11.64 0.58
CA ASP A 33 -12.71 12.68 0.27
C ASP A 33 -13.40 12.53 -1.10
N GLY A 34 -13.51 11.30 -1.61
CA GLY A 34 -14.14 11.01 -2.91
C GLY A 34 -13.33 11.44 -4.15
N LYS A 35 -12.09 11.90 -3.99
CA LYS A 35 -11.25 12.40 -5.08
C LYS A 35 -10.62 11.27 -5.90
N LYS A 36 -11.39 10.67 -6.80
CA LYS A 36 -10.97 9.47 -7.55
C LYS A 36 -9.84 9.72 -8.53
N SER A 37 -9.88 10.82 -9.29
CA SER A 37 -8.82 11.18 -10.25
C SER A 37 -7.45 11.29 -9.57
N ILE A 38 -7.36 11.97 -8.41
CA ILE A 38 -6.08 12.08 -7.67
C ILE A 38 -5.61 10.71 -7.15
N ALA A 39 -6.52 9.83 -6.73
CA ALA A 39 -6.15 8.49 -6.28
C ALA A 39 -5.63 7.63 -7.43
N GLU A 40 -6.25 7.73 -8.61
CA GLU A 40 -5.81 7.08 -9.85
C GLU A 40 -4.41 7.56 -10.24
N ASP A 41 -4.18 8.88 -10.27
CA ASP A 41 -2.89 9.48 -10.60
C ASP A 41 -1.76 8.99 -9.67
N ILE A 42 -2.03 8.92 -8.36
CA ILE A 42 -1.06 8.42 -7.38
C ILE A 42 -0.72 6.96 -7.63
N VAL A 43 -1.71 6.11 -7.90
CA VAL A 43 -1.51 4.68 -8.11
C VAL A 43 -0.76 4.43 -9.41
N TYR A 44 -1.16 5.07 -10.50
CA TYR A 44 -0.50 4.89 -11.79
C TYR A 44 0.94 5.40 -11.77
N SER A 45 1.19 6.58 -11.16
CA SER A 45 2.55 7.08 -10.95
C SER A 45 3.39 6.14 -10.09
N ALA A 46 2.80 5.53 -9.06
CA ALA A 46 3.49 4.55 -8.22
C ALA A 46 3.86 3.27 -8.99
N LEU A 47 2.94 2.75 -9.81
CA LEU A 47 3.19 1.55 -10.62
C LEU A 47 4.24 1.79 -11.71
N ASP A 48 4.25 2.97 -12.32
CA ASP A 48 5.25 3.36 -13.32
C ASP A 48 6.67 3.37 -12.71
N MET A 49 6.82 3.97 -11.53
CA MET A 49 8.09 3.91 -10.80
C MET A 49 8.52 2.50 -10.40
N VAL A 50 7.57 1.59 -10.15
CA VAL A 50 7.90 0.18 -9.84
C VAL A 50 8.43 -0.49 -11.09
N LYS A 51 7.77 -0.26 -12.23
CA LYS A 51 8.21 -0.74 -13.54
C LYS A 51 9.63 -0.27 -13.84
N ASP A 52 9.92 1.03 -13.69
CA ASP A 52 11.27 1.61 -13.90
C ASP A 52 12.36 1.02 -12.99
N LYS A 53 12.00 0.52 -11.80
CA LYS A 53 12.96 -0.01 -10.82
C LYS A 53 13.20 -1.50 -10.93
N THR A 54 12.19 -2.25 -11.36
CA THR A 54 12.21 -3.72 -11.35
C THR A 54 12.22 -4.32 -12.75
N ASP A 55 12.01 -3.51 -13.79
CA ASP A 55 11.88 -3.92 -15.19
C ASP A 55 10.89 -5.07 -15.41
N GLN A 56 9.93 -5.21 -14.48
CA GLN A 56 8.91 -6.25 -14.46
C GLN A 56 7.52 -5.65 -14.62
N GLU A 57 6.58 -6.51 -14.98
CA GLU A 57 5.17 -6.14 -15.09
C GLU A 57 4.64 -5.68 -13.71
N PRO A 58 4.14 -4.44 -13.60
CA PRO A 58 3.85 -3.82 -12.30
C PRO A 58 2.70 -4.50 -11.55
N VAL A 59 1.72 -5.07 -12.24
CA VAL A 59 0.60 -5.80 -11.61
C VAL A 59 1.09 -7.11 -10.98
N ALA A 60 2.01 -7.82 -11.63
CA ALA A 60 2.62 -9.04 -11.11
C ALA A 60 3.45 -8.74 -9.85
N VAL A 61 4.24 -7.66 -9.87
CA VAL A 61 4.99 -7.20 -8.69
C VAL A 61 4.04 -6.84 -7.54
N LEU A 62 2.94 -6.13 -7.83
CA LEU A 62 1.93 -5.79 -6.83
C LEU A 62 1.28 -7.05 -6.22
N LYS A 63 0.92 -8.04 -7.05
CA LYS A 63 0.34 -9.31 -6.57
C LYS A 63 1.31 -10.04 -5.65
N ARG A 64 2.57 -10.16 -6.06
CA ARG A 64 3.63 -10.79 -5.26
C ARG A 64 3.84 -10.05 -3.93
N ALA A 65 3.84 -8.72 -3.95
CA ALA A 65 3.95 -7.92 -2.74
C ALA A 65 2.75 -8.15 -1.79
N LEU A 66 1.53 -8.24 -2.33
CA LEU A 66 0.34 -8.51 -1.52
C LEU A 66 0.32 -9.92 -0.95
N ASP A 67 0.84 -10.91 -1.67
CA ASP A 67 0.99 -12.28 -1.18
C ASP A 67 1.95 -12.33 0.01
N ASN A 68 3.05 -11.57 -0.02
CA ASN A 68 3.99 -11.47 1.11
C ASN A 68 3.38 -10.80 2.34
N ILE A 69 2.46 -9.86 2.16
CA ILE A 69 1.80 -9.14 3.27
C ILE A 69 0.62 -9.94 3.83
N ARG A 70 0.11 -10.93 3.08
CA ARG A 70 -1.12 -11.65 3.41
C ARG A 70 -0.97 -12.45 4.71
N PRO A 71 -1.74 -12.13 5.78
CA PRO A 71 -1.72 -12.91 7.00
C PRO A 71 -2.54 -14.19 6.84
N SER A 72 -2.01 -15.31 7.36
CA SER A 72 -2.72 -16.60 7.46
C SER A 72 -3.51 -16.73 8.76
N LEU A 73 -2.96 -16.25 9.87
CA LEU A 73 -3.57 -16.29 11.19
C LEU A 73 -3.75 -14.87 11.75
N GLU A 74 -4.87 -14.62 12.41
CA GLU A 74 -5.08 -13.42 13.21
C GLU A 74 -5.50 -13.80 14.62
N VAL A 75 -5.22 -12.92 15.57
CA VAL A 75 -5.61 -13.12 16.96
C VAL A 75 -6.95 -12.44 17.22
N ARG A 76 -7.88 -13.16 17.85
CA ARG A 76 -9.18 -12.64 18.29
C ARG A 76 -9.31 -12.74 19.80
N SER A 77 -9.83 -11.68 20.41
CA SER A 77 -10.17 -11.70 21.83
C SER A 77 -11.39 -12.59 22.07
N ARG A 78 -11.23 -13.57 22.96
CA ARG A 78 -12.31 -14.47 23.40
C ARG A 78 -12.36 -14.46 24.93
N ARG A 79 -13.55 -14.25 25.49
CA ARG A 79 -13.74 -14.28 26.94
C ARG A 79 -14.11 -15.70 27.40
N VAL A 80 -13.36 -16.23 28.37
CA VAL A 80 -13.57 -17.57 28.94
C VAL A 80 -13.32 -17.49 30.45
N GLY A 81 -14.27 -17.95 31.26
CA GLY A 81 -14.08 -18.08 32.72
C GLY A 81 -13.68 -16.80 33.46
N GLY A 82 -14.13 -15.63 33.00
CA GLY A 82 -13.85 -14.34 33.62
C GLY A 82 -12.67 -13.56 33.02
N ALA A 83 -11.72 -14.22 32.35
CA ALA A 83 -10.57 -13.61 31.68
C ALA A 83 -10.74 -13.51 30.15
N THR A 84 -9.98 -12.61 29.51
CA THR A 84 -9.96 -12.44 28.05
C THR A 84 -8.67 -13.05 27.49
N TYR A 85 -8.82 -14.07 26.65
CA TYR A 85 -7.71 -14.75 25.99
C TYR A 85 -7.61 -14.33 24.53
N GLN A 86 -6.38 -14.38 24.03
CA GLN A 86 -6.05 -14.15 22.63
C GLN A 86 -6.05 -15.49 21.91
N VAL A 87 -7.11 -15.75 21.14
CA VAL A 87 -7.29 -17.02 20.43
C VAL A 87 -6.86 -16.84 18.97
N PRO A 88 -5.94 -17.67 18.45
CA PRO A 88 -5.57 -17.65 17.04
C PRO A 88 -6.72 -18.20 16.20
N VAL A 89 -7.06 -17.49 15.13
CA VAL A 89 -8.11 -17.87 14.18
C VAL A 89 -7.57 -17.69 12.77
N GLU A 90 -7.90 -18.64 11.88
CA GLU A 90 -7.54 -18.56 10.47
C GLU A 90 -8.26 -17.40 9.77
N VAL A 91 -7.50 -16.65 8.97
CA VAL A 91 -8.00 -15.48 8.25
C VAL A 91 -8.65 -15.93 6.94
N LYS A 92 -9.95 -15.65 6.78
CA LYS A 92 -10.64 -15.87 5.51
C LYS A 92 -9.96 -15.12 4.36
N PRO A 93 -9.83 -15.70 3.14
CA PRO A 93 -9.07 -15.09 2.04
C PRO A 93 -9.49 -13.65 1.67
N ALA A 94 -10.80 -13.38 1.64
CA ALA A 94 -11.32 -12.04 1.36
C ALA A 94 -10.90 -11.01 2.42
N ARG A 95 -10.83 -11.44 3.68
CA ARG A 95 -10.35 -10.60 4.80
C ARG A 95 -8.85 -10.41 4.72
N ALA A 96 -8.11 -11.47 4.40
CA ALA A 96 -6.66 -11.42 4.24
C ALA A 96 -6.25 -10.39 3.18
N ASN A 97 -6.86 -10.42 2.00
CA ASN A 97 -6.62 -9.42 0.94
C ASN A 97 -6.96 -7.98 1.39
N THR A 98 -8.04 -7.82 2.16
CA THR A 98 -8.42 -6.50 2.70
C THR A 98 -7.40 -5.98 3.72
N LEU A 99 -6.87 -6.86 4.57
CA LEU A 99 -5.83 -6.51 5.54
C LEU A 99 -4.52 -6.18 4.83
N SER A 100 -4.12 -6.96 3.84
CA SER A 100 -2.91 -6.68 3.05
C SER A 100 -2.94 -5.31 2.41
N LEU A 101 -4.04 -4.98 1.72
CA LEU A 101 -4.21 -3.66 1.09
C LEU A 101 -4.24 -2.54 2.13
N ARG A 102 -4.92 -2.75 3.27
CA ARG A 102 -4.99 -1.75 4.35
C ARG A 102 -3.61 -1.46 4.92
N TRP A 103 -2.85 -2.49 5.31
CA TRP A 103 -1.51 -2.31 5.85
C TRP A 103 -0.59 -1.65 4.84
N LEU A 104 -0.64 -2.08 3.56
CA LEU A 104 0.12 -1.44 2.50
C LEU A 104 -0.18 0.06 2.43
N THR A 105 -1.45 0.46 2.42
CA THR A 105 -1.82 1.88 2.36
C THR A 105 -1.48 2.67 3.63
N ASP A 106 -1.74 2.09 4.81
CA ASP A 106 -1.55 2.78 6.08
C ASP A 106 -0.06 3.01 6.36
N PHE A 107 0.78 2.00 6.13
CA PHE A 107 2.24 2.14 6.27
C PHE A 107 2.85 2.99 5.15
N SER A 108 2.27 2.97 3.95
CA SER A 108 2.67 3.91 2.88
C SER A 108 2.34 5.36 3.22
N ARG A 109 1.28 5.62 3.99
CA ARG A 109 0.94 6.98 4.49
C ARG A 109 1.80 7.39 5.67
N ALA A 110 2.18 6.45 6.53
CA ALA A 110 3.02 6.72 7.70
C ALA A 110 4.50 7.03 7.34
N ARG A 111 4.91 6.78 6.09
CA ARG A 111 6.29 7.05 5.64
C ARG A 111 6.60 8.55 5.65
N ARG A 112 7.86 8.90 5.92
CA ARG A 112 8.34 10.30 6.01
C ARG A 112 8.54 11.02 4.67
N GLU A 113 8.06 10.45 3.56
CA GLU A 113 8.28 10.98 2.22
C GLU A 113 7.28 12.08 1.89
N LYS A 114 7.69 13.08 1.10
CA LYS A 114 6.90 14.29 0.87
C LYS A 114 5.65 14.08 0.02
N THR A 115 5.60 13.03 -0.81
CA THR A 115 4.48 12.76 -1.71
C THR A 115 4.07 11.30 -1.67
N MET A 116 2.75 11.05 -1.75
CA MET A 116 2.18 9.70 -1.80
C MET A 116 2.55 8.95 -3.09
N GLY A 117 2.72 9.68 -4.19
CA GLY A 117 3.13 9.09 -5.47
C GLY A 117 4.63 8.90 -5.65
N ARG A 118 5.52 9.41 -4.77
CA ARG A 118 6.97 9.38 -5.01
C ARG A 118 7.76 8.93 -3.80
N ALA A 119 8.69 8.01 -4.02
CA ALA A 119 9.77 7.77 -3.06
C ALA A 119 10.77 8.92 -3.08
N SER A 120 11.01 9.57 -1.94
CA SER A 120 11.93 10.68 -1.81
C SER A 120 13.37 10.19 -2.03
N ARG A 121 13.86 10.26 -3.27
CA ARG A 121 15.30 10.50 -3.46
C ARG A 121 15.58 11.84 -2.78
N LYS A 122 16.22 11.82 -1.62
CA LYS A 122 16.87 13.02 -1.09
C LYS A 122 17.89 13.45 -2.14
N ARG A 123 17.50 14.38 -3.01
CA ARG A 123 18.45 15.20 -3.75
C ARG A 123 18.97 16.17 -2.70
N ASP A 124 20.05 15.82 -2.02
CA ASP A 124 20.79 16.80 -1.23
C ASP A 124 21.45 17.76 -2.22
N PRO A 125 20.98 19.02 -2.35
CA PRO A 125 21.53 19.96 -3.31
C PRO A 125 22.93 20.44 -2.89
N ARG A 126 23.38 20.13 -1.68
CA ARG A 126 24.64 20.64 -1.11
C ARG A 126 25.89 19.89 -1.57
N ARG A 127 25.76 18.80 -2.33
CA ARG A 127 26.90 17.98 -2.77
C ARG A 127 27.51 18.37 -4.13
N VAL A 128 26.97 19.40 -4.80
CA VAL A 128 27.39 19.82 -6.17
C VAL A 128 28.15 21.15 -6.19
N GLN A 129 28.46 21.76 -5.04
CA GLN A 129 29.27 22.99 -4.99
C GLN A 129 30.43 22.86 -4.01
N ARG A 130 31.51 22.17 -4.44
CA ARG A 130 32.86 22.54 -4.00
C ARG A 130 33.81 22.46 -5.22
N PRO A 131 33.94 23.57 -5.97
CA PRO A 131 35.02 23.72 -6.92
C PRO A 131 36.34 23.96 -6.16
N TRP A 132 37.38 23.27 -6.63
CA TRP A 132 38.80 23.51 -6.45
C TRP A 132 39.15 24.92 -5.92
N ARG A 133 39.61 25.01 -4.67
CA ARG A 133 40.40 26.15 -4.20
C ARG A 133 41.80 25.67 -3.83
N ILE A 134 42.69 25.87 -4.79
CA ILE A 134 44.13 25.98 -4.64
C ILE A 134 44.42 26.94 -3.47
N ARG A 135 45.28 26.52 -2.55
CA ARG A 135 46.23 27.42 -1.88
C ARG A 135 47.57 26.69 -1.75
N GLN A 136 48.47 27.06 -2.67
CA GLN A 136 49.88 27.27 -2.33
C GLN A 136 49.94 28.24 -1.14
N ALA A 137 50.81 27.96 -0.16
CA ALA A 137 51.77 28.92 0.41
C ALA A 137 52.48 28.30 1.63
N SER A 138 53.82 28.26 1.49
CA SER A 138 54.90 28.18 2.49
C SER A 138 54.96 27.01 3.47
#